data_AF-A0A9E6RHP3-F1
#
_entry.id   AF-A0A9E6RHP3-F1
#
_cell.length_a   1.000
_cell.length_b   1.000
_cell.length_c   1.000
_cell.angle_alpha   90.00
_cell.angle_beta   90.00
_cell.angle_gamma   90.00
#
_symmetry.space_group_name_H-M   'P 1'
#
loop_
_entity.id
_entity.type
_entity.pdbx_description
1 polymer ?
#
loop_
_entity_poly.entity_id
_entity_poly.type
_entity_poly.pdbx_seq_one_letter_code
_entity_poly.pdbx_strand_id
1 'polypeptide(L)'
;MKGPAARTQAATAAARAAEAAASPEWKLPLPDEAATQALADLIARALKPGDLVTLGGELGVGKTTFARALVRARAGDPELEAPSPTFTLLQTYDLPRGPIVHADLYRLSGPDELEELGWDEAGDDAIVLVEWPDRLGPVLPPDRLQIELSLADQPTARTAAITGHGRFVERLKRLRDGQRFLDRAGWGAARRDHIQGDASTRLYERLTLGDRSAILMDAPARAPGVAIRDGRSYSELAKLALDSKPFVAIADGLRALGYGAPEIYAADLTTGFLLVEDVGVEPVVALGSPIASRYEAATDLLADLHAKAVPAETPVGGELYRLPDYDAPAFLIECELLCDWYLPRMTGVSPDPEAREAFRGLWRQALEPVLAMGRTWVLRDYHSPNLTWRDDREGILRLGVIDFQDACMGPPAYDVVSLLQDARVDLPDELEMQLAARYLAARRKADPSFEPRDFARAYATLGAQRATKILGIFVRLAERDGKPGYLRHLPRLRRALDANLAHPDLAPLAAWYAERMPPADQPA
;
A
#
# COMPACT_ATOMS: atom_id res chain seq x y z
N MET A 1 -48.55 -13.70 -7.96
CA MET A 1 -48.69 -12.93 -6.71
C MET A 1 -47.95 -13.66 -5.58
N LYS A 2 -46.72 -13.24 -5.23
CA LYS A 2 -46.02 -13.76 -4.04
C LYS A 2 -46.65 -13.10 -2.81
N GLY A 3 -47.23 -13.91 -1.93
CA GLY A 3 -48.06 -13.43 -0.80
C GLY A 3 -47.29 -12.64 0.27
N PRO A 4 -48.01 -11.92 1.14
CA PRO A 4 -47.44 -11.04 2.17
C PRO A 4 -46.39 -11.72 3.08
N ALA A 5 -46.54 -13.02 3.36
CA ALA A 5 -45.61 -13.79 4.20
C ALA A 5 -44.18 -13.89 3.64
N ALA A 6 -43.99 -13.92 2.32
CA ALA A 6 -42.66 -14.01 1.69
C ALA A 6 -41.90 -12.68 1.74
N ARG A 7 -42.61 -11.55 1.76
CA ARG A 7 -42.02 -10.20 1.97
C ARG A 7 -41.62 -10.00 3.43
N THR A 8 -42.39 -10.52 4.37
CA THR A 8 -42.08 -10.41 5.81
C THR A 8 -40.86 -11.26 6.21
N GLN A 9 -40.67 -12.45 5.63
CA GLN A 9 -39.46 -13.28 5.85
C GLN A 9 -38.20 -12.66 5.26
N ALA A 10 -38.27 -12.07 4.07
CA ALA A 10 -37.13 -11.38 3.46
C ALA A 10 -36.73 -10.10 4.24
N ALA A 11 -37.71 -9.36 4.75
CA ALA A 11 -37.47 -8.18 5.60
C ALA A 11 -36.89 -8.55 6.97
N THR A 12 -37.31 -9.67 7.58
CA THR A 12 -36.73 -10.17 8.85
C THR A 12 -35.34 -10.75 8.68
N ALA A 13 -35.03 -11.39 7.54
CA ALA A 13 -33.68 -11.83 7.22
C ALA A 13 -32.73 -10.65 6.98
N ALA A 14 -33.17 -9.61 6.27
CA ALA A 14 -32.40 -8.38 6.07
C ALA A 14 -32.19 -7.62 7.39
N ALA A 15 -33.20 -7.55 8.25
CA ALA A 15 -33.10 -6.95 9.58
C ALA A 15 -32.14 -7.73 10.49
N ARG A 16 -32.20 -9.07 10.52
CA ARG A 16 -31.23 -9.91 11.26
C ARG A 16 -29.82 -9.82 10.72
N ALA A 17 -29.65 -9.68 9.40
CA ALA A 17 -28.34 -9.44 8.80
C ALA A 17 -27.78 -8.05 9.14
N ALA A 18 -28.65 -7.03 9.22
CA ALA A 18 -28.28 -5.69 9.67
C ALA A 18 -27.96 -5.64 11.17
N GLU A 19 -28.71 -6.37 12.01
CA GLU A 19 -28.49 -6.49 13.46
C GLU A 19 -27.22 -7.30 13.79
N ALA A 20 -26.94 -8.37 13.03
CA ALA A 20 -25.67 -9.11 13.09
C ALA A 20 -24.48 -8.35 12.47
N ALA A 21 -24.73 -7.30 11.68
CA ALA A 21 -23.70 -6.35 11.25
C ALA A 21 -23.44 -5.26 12.30
N ALA A 22 -24.45 -4.93 13.11
CA ALA A 22 -24.40 -3.93 14.19
C ALA A 22 -23.90 -4.49 15.54
N SER A 23 -23.87 -5.82 15.72
CA SER A 23 -23.31 -6.43 16.94
C SER A 23 -21.81 -6.08 17.09
N PRO A 24 -21.37 -5.58 18.25
CA PRO A 24 -19.95 -5.34 18.56
C PRO A 24 -19.15 -6.65 18.68
N GLU A 25 -19.85 -7.78 18.76
CA GLU A 25 -19.30 -9.12 18.90
C GLU A 25 -19.33 -9.87 17.55
N TRP A 26 -18.20 -10.46 17.16
CA TRP A 26 -18.06 -11.32 15.99
C TRP A 26 -18.09 -12.79 16.43
N LYS A 27 -19.21 -13.48 16.15
CA LYS A 27 -19.35 -14.91 16.41
C LYS A 27 -18.96 -15.74 15.18
N LEU A 28 -18.15 -16.77 15.41
CA LEU A 28 -17.66 -17.68 14.38
C LEU A 28 -17.84 -19.15 14.82
N PRO A 29 -18.44 -20.00 13.97
CA PRO A 29 -18.37 -21.43 14.18
C PRO A 29 -16.97 -21.94 13.84
N LEU A 30 -16.42 -22.80 14.68
CA LEU A 30 -15.13 -23.47 14.50
C LEU A 30 -15.42 -24.98 14.48
N PRO A 31 -15.71 -25.58 13.31
CA PRO A 31 -16.14 -26.99 13.25
C PRO A 31 -15.09 -27.99 13.73
N ASP A 32 -13.81 -27.63 13.67
CA ASP A 32 -12.68 -28.46 14.02
C ASP A 32 -11.49 -27.63 14.53
N GLU A 33 -10.40 -28.33 14.86
CA GLU A 33 -9.15 -27.72 15.30
C GLU A 33 -8.51 -26.85 14.20
N ALA A 34 -8.62 -27.25 12.93
CA ALA A 34 -8.08 -26.48 11.80
C ALA A 34 -8.75 -25.11 11.68
N ALA A 35 -10.07 -25.01 11.92
CA ALA A 35 -10.78 -23.74 11.97
C ALA A 35 -10.32 -22.86 13.14
N THR A 36 -10.00 -23.47 14.29
CA THR A 36 -9.43 -22.75 15.45
C THR A 36 -8.05 -22.19 15.11
N GLN A 37 -7.21 -22.98 14.43
CA GLN A 37 -5.89 -22.55 13.96
C GLN A 37 -6.01 -21.42 12.92
N ALA A 38 -6.92 -21.54 11.95
CA ALA A 38 -7.17 -20.50 10.96
C ALA A 38 -7.63 -19.17 11.58
N LEU A 39 -8.45 -19.22 12.63
CA LEU A 39 -8.81 -18.02 13.38
C LEU A 39 -7.60 -17.43 14.12
N ALA A 40 -6.78 -18.27 14.76
CA ALA A 40 -5.57 -17.81 15.44
C ALA A 40 -4.59 -17.14 14.46
N ASP A 41 -4.40 -17.72 13.28
CA ASP A 41 -3.60 -17.15 12.19
C ASP A 41 -4.12 -15.77 11.75
N LEU A 42 -5.43 -15.64 11.56
CA LEU A 42 -6.07 -14.39 11.19
C LEU A 42 -5.83 -13.31 12.24
N ILE A 43 -6.03 -13.65 13.51
CA ILE A 43 -5.81 -12.71 14.63
C ILE A 43 -4.33 -12.34 14.76
N ALA A 44 -3.41 -13.32 14.73
CA ALA A 44 -1.97 -13.11 14.89
C ALA A 44 -1.38 -12.07 13.92
N ARG A 45 -1.92 -12.01 12.69
CA ARG A 45 -1.50 -11.06 11.65
C ARG A 45 -1.96 -9.64 11.94
N ALA A 46 -3.08 -9.50 12.62
CA ALA A 46 -3.60 -8.19 12.97
C ALA A 46 -2.81 -7.56 14.12
N LEU A 47 -2.21 -8.36 15.01
CA LEU A 47 -1.59 -7.92 16.26
C LEU A 47 -0.25 -7.20 16.08
N LYS A 48 0.01 -6.27 17.00
CA LYS A 48 1.23 -5.46 17.14
C LYS A 48 1.74 -5.54 18.58
N PRO A 49 3.04 -5.30 18.83
CA PRO A 49 3.54 -5.06 20.18
C PRO A 49 2.67 -4.04 20.94
N GLY A 50 2.46 -4.28 22.22
CA GLY A 50 1.53 -3.52 23.08
C GLY A 50 0.08 -4.02 23.05
N ASP A 51 -0.28 -4.98 22.20
CA ASP A 51 -1.63 -5.53 22.13
C ASP A 51 -1.90 -6.61 23.18
N LEU A 52 -3.08 -6.56 23.79
CA LEU A 52 -3.60 -7.60 24.69
C LEU A 52 -4.69 -8.42 24.00
N VAL A 53 -4.55 -9.75 24.06
CA VAL A 53 -5.58 -10.73 23.70
C VAL A 53 -5.97 -11.54 24.93
N THR A 54 -7.27 -11.66 25.20
CA THR A 54 -7.79 -12.46 26.31
C THR A 54 -8.58 -13.66 25.81
N LEU A 55 -8.32 -14.84 26.38
CA LEU A 55 -8.97 -16.11 26.06
C LEU A 55 -9.82 -16.56 27.26
N GLY A 56 -11.14 -16.46 27.10
CA GLY A 56 -12.14 -16.90 28.06
C GLY A 56 -12.84 -18.20 27.63
N GLY A 57 -13.59 -18.78 28.56
CA GLY A 57 -14.36 -20.01 28.35
C GLY A 57 -14.03 -21.13 29.34
N GLU A 58 -14.85 -22.17 29.35
CA GLU A 58 -14.76 -23.29 30.29
C GLU A 58 -13.45 -24.11 30.15
N LEU A 59 -13.19 -25.02 31.09
CA LEU A 59 -12.06 -25.93 31.00
C LEU A 59 -12.21 -26.86 29.78
N GLY A 60 -11.14 -27.06 29.00
CA GLY A 60 -11.14 -27.97 27.85
C GLY A 60 -11.75 -27.41 26.55
N VAL A 61 -12.18 -26.14 26.53
CA VAL A 61 -12.73 -25.51 25.30
C VAL A 61 -11.67 -25.20 24.23
N GLY A 62 -10.38 -25.36 24.52
CA GLY A 62 -9.30 -25.21 23.55
C GLY A 62 -8.56 -23.86 23.57
N LYS A 63 -8.62 -23.11 24.69
CA LYS A 63 -7.87 -21.85 24.87
C LYS A 63 -6.37 -22.01 24.58
N THR A 64 -5.71 -22.98 25.20
CA THR A 64 -4.30 -23.28 24.96
C THR A 64 -4.01 -23.70 23.53
N THR A 65 -4.93 -24.41 22.86
CA THR A 65 -4.80 -24.78 21.44
C THR A 65 -4.77 -23.52 20.57
N PHE A 66 -5.68 -22.58 20.81
CA PHE A 66 -5.69 -21.29 20.14
C PHE A 66 -4.40 -20.50 20.40
N ALA A 67 -3.97 -20.44 21.67
CA ALA A 67 -2.76 -19.72 22.06
C ALA A 67 -1.51 -20.21 21.32
N ARG A 68 -1.31 -21.52 21.27
CA ARG A 68 -0.20 -22.14 20.55
C ARG A 68 -0.24 -21.87 19.06
N ALA A 69 -1.43 -21.96 18.46
CA ALA A 69 -1.61 -21.64 17.04
C ALA A 69 -1.24 -20.18 16.76
N LEU A 70 -1.65 -19.24 17.62
CA LEU A 70 -1.32 -17.82 17.48
C LEU A 70 0.19 -17.58 17.57
N VAL A 71 0.89 -18.22 18.50
CA VAL A 71 2.36 -18.13 18.65
C VAL A 71 3.06 -18.66 17.40
N ARG A 72 2.68 -19.85 16.91
CA ARG A 72 3.22 -20.45 15.67
C ARG A 72 2.99 -19.57 14.45
N ALA A 73 1.77 -19.04 14.31
CA ALA A 73 1.42 -18.12 13.24
C ALA A 73 2.27 -16.86 13.25
N ARG A 74 2.53 -16.31 14.43
CA ARG A 74 3.37 -15.11 14.59
C ARG A 74 4.84 -15.41 14.32
N ALA A 75 5.31 -16.60 14.68
CA ALA A 75 6.65 -17.09 14.39
C ALA A 75 6.87 -17.35 12.89
N GLY A 76 5.80 -17.65 12.16
CA GLY A 76 5.89 -18.15 10.78
C GLY A 76 6.41 -19.59 10.73
N ASP A 77 6.30 -20.33 11.83
CA ASP A 77 6.77 -21.69 11.98
C ASP A 77 5.63 -22.56 12.56
N PRO A 78 4.97 -23.40 11.73
CA PRO A 78 3.88 -24.26 12.18
C PRO A 78 4.35 -25.37 13.13
N GLU A 79 5.63 -25.76 13.07
CA GLU A 79 6.21 -26.84 13.88
C GLU A 79 6.80 -26.34 15.20
N LEU A 80 6.83 -25.02 15.42
CA LEU A 80 7.37 -24.43 16.65
C LEU A 80 6.73 -25.06 17.89
N GLU A 81 7.59 -25.54 18.80
CA GLU A 81 7.18 -25.95 20.12
C GLU A 81 6.78 -24.72 20.95
N ALA A 82 5.49 -24.60 21.23
CA ALA A 82 4.93 -23.54 22.07
C ALA A 82 4.42 -24.16 23.40
N PRO A 83 5.32 -24.45 24.38
CA PRO A 83 4.91 -25.01 25.66
C PRO A 83 3.97 -24.06 26.40
N SER A 84 2.86 -24.58 26.93
CA SER A 84 1.90 -23.73 27.64
C SER A 84 2.41 -23.41 29.04
N PRO A 85 2.26 -22.17 29.53
CA PRO A 85 2.67 -21.75 30.87
C PRO A 85 1.75 -22.29 31.99
N THR A 86 1.12 -23.45 31.84
CA THR A 86 0.19 -23.98 32.85
C THR A 86 0.82 -24.16 34.24
N PHE A 87 2.15 -24.35 34.31
CA PHE A 87 2.90 -24.46 35.57
C PHE A 87 3.73 -23.22 35.91
N THR A 88 4.25 -22.52 34.90
CA THR A 88 5.09 -21.31 35.09
C THR A 88 4.27 -20.04 35.20
N LEU A 89 2.96 -20.08 34.91
CA LEU A 89 1.99 -18.99 34.81
C LEU A 89 2.29 -17.96 33.72
N LEU A 90 3.56 -17.75 33.39
CA LEU A 90 4.01 -16.87 32.33
C LEU A 90 5.09 -17.56 31.49
N GLN A 91 5.03 -17.37 30.17
CA GLN A 91 6.02 -17.83 29.20
C GLN A 91 6.20 -16.75 28.14
N THR A 92 7.45 -16.35 27.94
CA THR A 92 7.83 -15.45 26.84
C THR A 92 8.33 -16.27 25.67
N TYR A 93 7.91 -15.87 24.47
CA TYR A 93 8.40 -16.39 23.19
C TYR A 93 9.08 -15.26 22.43
N ASP A 94 10.39 -15.35 22.24
CA ASP A 94 11.15 -14.39 21.45
C ASP A 94 11.02 -14.74 19.96
N LEU A 95 10.23 -13.94 19.24
CA LEU A 95 9.92 -14.18 17.83
C LEU A 95 10.53 -13.10 16.92
N PRO A 96 10.76 -13.40 15.63
CA PRO A 96 11.32 -12.43 14.68
C PRO A 96 10.52 -11.13 14.52
N ARG A 97 9.23 -11.13 14.88
CA ARG A 97 8.31 -10.00 14.76
C ARG A 97 7.91 -9.39 16.12
N GLY A 98 8.78 -9.54 17.12
CA GLY A 98 8.57 -9.09 18.49
C GLY A 98 8.05 -10.20 19.41
N PRO A 99 8.28 -10.08 20.72
CA PRO A 99 7.94 -11.12 21.69
C PRO A 99 6.43 -11.31 21.86
N ILE A 100 6.04 -12.53 22.22
CA ILE A 100 4.73 -12.82 22.79
C ILE A 100 4.93 -13.21 24.25
N VAL A 101 4.20 -12.58 25.16
CA VAL A 101 4.06 -13.02 26.55
C VAL A 101 2.74 -13.75 26.68
N HIS A 102 2.78 -15.06 26.94
CA HIS A 102 1.61 -15.87 27.22
C HIS A 102 1.51 -16.08 28.72
N ALA A 103 0.37 -15.71 29.29
CA ALA A 103 0.05 -15.93 30.70
C ALA A 103 -1.17 -16.85 30.85
N ASP A 104 -1.06 -17.87 31.69
CA ASP A 104 -2.16 -18.75 32.09
C ASP A 104 -2.47 -18.52 33.57
N LEU A 105 -3.52 -17.74 33.83
CA LEU A 105 -3.84 -17.26 35.17
C LEU A 105 -4.74 -18.22 35.96
N TYR A 106 -5.02 -19.44 35.47
CA TYR A 106 -6.00 -20.35 36.09
C TYR A 106 -5.79 -20.55 37.60
N ARG A 107 -4.53 -20.57 38.04
CA ARG A 107 -4.11 -20.86 39.42
C ARG A 107 -3.91 -19.63 40.30
N LEU A 108 -4.04 -18.42 39.75
CA LEU A 108 -3.92 -17.19 40.52
C LEU A 108 -5.06 -17.06 41.52
N SER A 109 -4.70 -16.78 42.78
CA SER A 109 -5.67 -16.62 43.86
C SER A 109 -6.35 -15.24 43.83
N GLY A 110 -5.65 -14.23 43.31
CA GLY A 110 -6.12 -12.85 43.20
C GLY A 110 -5.10 -11.93 42.52
N PRO A 111 -5.46 -10.67 42.23
CA PRO A 111 -4.63 -9.75 41.44
C PRO A 111 -3.31 -9.35 42.10
N ASP A 112 -3.17 -9.49 43.43
CA ASP A 112 -1.95 -9.11 44.16
C ASP A 112 -0.73 -9.96 43.76
N GLU A 113 -0.93 -11.20 43.28
CA GLU A 113 0.16 -12.06 42.79
C GLU A 113 0.63 -11.68 41.37
N LEU A 114 -0.03 -10.72 40.69
CA LEU A 114 0.35 -10.28 39.34
C LEU A 114 1.62 -9.42 39.32
N GLU A 115 1.86 -8.64 40.38
CA GLU A 115 3.09 -7.83 40.52
C GLU A 115 4.33 -8.74 40.55
N GLU A 116 4.25 -9.87 41.26
CA GLU A 116 5.34 -10.85 41.36
C GLU A 116 5.63 -11.57 40.03
N LEU A 117 4.67 -11.59 39.11
CA LEU A 117 4.80 -12.17 37.77
C LEU A 117 5.40 -11.19 36.75
N GLY A 118 5.72 -9.95 37.15
CA GLY A 118 6.23 -8.92 36.24
C GLY A 118 5.18 -8.43 35.24
N TRP A 119 3.90 -8.47 35.62
CA TRP A 119 2.78 -8.08 34.75
C TRP A 119 2.92 -6.66 34.18
N ASP A 120 3.39 -5.71 34.99
CA ASP A 120 3.56 -4.31 34.59
C ASP A 120 4.63 -4.12 33.51
N GLU A 121 5.62 -5.01 33.43
CA GLU A 121 6.70 -4.97 32.44
C GLU A 121 6.39 -5.78 31.18
N ALA A 122 5.40 -6.68 31.24
CA ALA A 122 5.08 -7.61 30.16
C ALA A 122 4.45 -6.94 28.93
N GLY A 123 3.93 -5.71 29.05
CA GLY A 123 3.04 -5.08 28.08
C GLY A 123 3.68 -4.16 27.05
N ASP A 124 4.81 -3.51 27.34
CA ASP A 124 5.21 -2.33 26.57
C ASP A 124 5.78 -2.66 25.17
N ASP A 125 6.50 -3.78 25.05
CA ASP A 125 7.15 -4.19 23.79
C ASP A 125 6.71 -5.59 23.28
N ALA A 126 5.69 -6.20 23.89
CA ALA A 126 5.22 -7.54 23.57
C ALA A 126 3.73 -7.58 23.20
N ILE A 127 3.33 -8.63 22.48
CA ILE A 127 1.92 -9.03 22.43
C ILE A 127 1.65 -9.85 23.69
N VAL A 128 0.64 -9.47 24.47
CA VAL A 128 0.26 -10.19 25.68
C VAL A 128 -0.96 -11.07 25.38
N LEU A 129 -0.85 -12.35 25.70
CA LEU A 129 -1.92 -13.33 25.55
C LEU A 129 -2.29 -13.90 26.93
N VAL A 130 -3.53 -13.71 27.37
CA VAL A 130 -3.98 -14.12 28.70
C VAL A 130 -5.07 -15.17 28.60
N GLU A 131 -4.84 -16.33 29.19
CA GLU A 131 -5.90 -17.29 29.52
C GLU A 131 -6.48 -16.98 30.90
N TRP A 132 -7.80 -17.16 31.05
CA TRP A 132 -8.53 -16.87 32.29
C TRP A 132 -8.47 -15.40 32.73
N PRO A 133 -8.90 -14.47 31.86
CA PRO A 133 -8.78 -13.03 32.10
C PRO A 133 -9.55 -12.52 33.31
N ASP A 134 -10.57 -13.26 33.80
CA ASP A 134 -11.34 -12.88 34.99
C ASP A 134 -10.45 -12.72 36.24
N ARG A 135 -9.29 -13.37 36.27
CA ARG A 135 -8.30 -13.29 37.35
C ARG A 135 -7.59 -11.95 37.41
N LEU A 136 -7.58 -11.18 36.31
CA LEU A 136 -7.07 -9.81 36.30
C LEU A 136 -8.01 -8.84 37.05
N GLY A 137 -9.31 -9.17 37.17
CA GLY A 137 -10.27 -8.34 37.89
C GLY A 137 -10.21 -6.85 37.49
N PRO A 138 -9.98 -5.92 38.44
CA PRO A 138 -9.98 -4.48 38.16
C PRO A 138 -8.77 -3.99 37.35
N VAL A 139 -7.68 -4.77 37.24
CA VAL A 139 -6.48 -4.39 36.47
C VAL A 139 -6.54 -4.81 35.00
N LEU A 140 -7.67 -5.38 34.55
CA LEU A 140 -7.87 -5.75 33.16
C LEU A 140 -7.81 -4.50 32.24
N PRO A 141 -6.87 -4.45 31.28
CA PRO A 141 -6.73 -3.28 30.42
C PRO A 141 -7.99 -2.99 29.58
N PRO A 142 -8.34 -1.70 29.40
CA PRO A 142 -9.52 -1.30 28.63
C PRO A 142 -9.36 -1.54 27.12
N ASP A 143 -8.14 -1.45 26.60
CA ASP A 143 -7.80 -1.76 25.21
C ASP A 143 -7.41 -3.24 25.08
N ARG A 144 -8.30 -4.07 24.53
CA ARG A 144 -8.03 -5.51 24.35
C ARG A 144 -8.89 -6.16 23.27
N LEU A 145 -8.42 -7.29 22.76
CA LEU A 145 -9.22 -8.22 21.97
C LEU A 145 -9.65 -9.40 22.85
N GLN A 146 -10.93 -9.50 23.14
CA GLN A 146 -11.48 -10.59 23.93
C GLN A 146 -12.03 -11.70 23.03
N ILE A 147 -11.66 -12.94 23.32
CA ILE A 147 -12.11 -14.14 22.62
C ILE A 147 -12.69 -15.11 23.65
N GLU A 148 -14.00 -15.34 23.59
CA GLU A 148 -14.69 -16.35 24.39
C GLU A 148 -14.88 -17.62 23.56
N LEU A 149 -14.33 -18.73 24.04
CA LEU A 149 -14.49 -20.04 23.40
C LEU A 149 -15.53 -20.87 24.17
N SER A 150 -16.46 -21.45 23.43
CA SER A 150 -17.50 -22.35 23.99
C SER A 150 -17.60 -23.62 23.17
N LEU A 151 -18.04 -24.70 23.81
CA LEU A 151 -18.34 -25.96 23.12
C LEU A 151 -19.54 -25.75 22.17
N ALA A 152 -19.47 -26.37 20.99
CA ALA A 152 -20.62 -26.50 20.10
C ALA A 152 -21.19 -27.93 20.15
N ASP A 153 -22.21 -28.20 19.33
CA ASP A 153 -22.95 -29.48 19.36
C ASP A 153 -22.08 -30.73 19.12
N GLN A 154 -20.93 -30.58 18.43
CA GLN A 154 -19.99 -31.67 18.18
C GLN A 154 -18.76 -31.57 19.09
N PRO A 155 -18.18 -32.71 19.54
CA PRO A 155 -17.07 -32.71 20.50
C PRO A 155 -15.81 -31.94 20.04
N THR A 156 -15.56 -31.88 18.73
CA THR A 156 -14.44 -31.14 18.12
C THR A 156 -14.79 -29.70 17.77
N ALA A 157 -16.07 -29.37 17.74
CA ALA A 157 -16.54 -28.06 17.32
C ALA A 157 -16.57 -27.07 18.48
N ARG A 158 -16.21 -25.82 18.19
CA ARG A 158 -16.26 -24.69 19.12
C ARG A 158 -17.05 -23.55 18.49
N THR A 159 -17.46 -22.61 19.31
CA THR A 159 -17.87 -21.27 18.87
C THR A 159 -16.92 -20.27 19.50
N ALA A 160 -16.35 -19.39 18.68
CA ALA A 160 -15.61 -18.23 19.14
C ALA A 160 -16.52 -16.99 19.09
N ALA A 161 -16.59 -16.26 20.19
CA ALA A 161 -17.20 -14.95 20.25
C ALA A 161 -16.12 -13.91 20.54
N ILE A 162 -15.88 -13.03 19.57
CA ILE A 162 -14.76 -12.09 19.59
C ILE A 162 -15.31 -10.68 19.80
N THR A 163 -14.79 -9.97 20.79
CA THR A 163 -15.18 -8.59 21.10
C THR A 163 -13.94 -7.71 21.17
N GLY A 164 -13.96 -6.60 20.43
CA GLY A 164 -12.92 -5.59 20.50
C GLY A 164 -13.29 -4.53 21.53
N HIS A 165 -12.36 -4.19 22.42
CA HIS A 165 -12.52 -3.12 23.39
C HIS A 165 -11.54 -1.97 23.11
N GLY A 166 -12.00 -0.74 23.32
CA GLY A 166 -11.23 0.48 23.05
C GLY A 166 -10.66 0.50 21.63
N ARG A 167 -9.33 0.58 21.47
CA ARG A 167 -8.67 0.64 20.14
C ARG A 167 -8.92 -0.59 19.25
N PHE A 168 -9.37 -1.71 19.81
CA PHE A 168 -9.67 -2.93 19.06
C PHE A 168 -11.03 -2.93 18.37
N VAL A 169 -11.95 -2.02 18.71
CA VAL A 169 -13.31 -1.99 18.11
C VAL A 169 -13.22 -1.88 16.59
N GLU A 170 -12.53 -0.86 16.08
CA GLU A 170 -12.42 -0.64 14.63
C GLU A 170 -11.51 -1.69 13.95
N ARG A 171 -10.49 -2.20 14.65
CA ARG A 171 -9.61 -3.25 14.11
C ARG A 171 -10.37 -4.57 13.94
N LEU A 172 -11.16 -4.97 14.92
CA LEU A 172 -11.99 -6.17 14.83
C LEU A 172 -13.04 -6.03 13.72
N LYS A 173 -13.69 -4.87 13.64
CA LYS A 173 -14.62 -4.57 12.55
C LYS A 173 -13.94 -4.71 11.19
N ARG A 174 -12.74 -4.17 11.02
CA ARG A 174 -11.98 -4.28 9.77
C ARG A 174 -11.63 -5.73 9.42
N LEU A 175 -11.17 -6.51 10.39
CA LEU A 175 -10.87 -7.94 10.19
C LEU A 175 -12.12 -8.74 9.78
N ARG A 176 -13.23 -8.51 10.47
CA ARG A 176 -14.53 -9.15 10.19
C ARG A 176 -15.03 -8.79 8.79
N ASP A 177 -14.97 -7.52 8.42
CA ASP A 177 -15.44 -7.05 7.12
C ASP A 177 -14.55 -7.63 5.99
N GLY A 178 -13.24 -7.70 6.22
CA GLY A 178 -12.30 -8.35 5.30
C GLY A 178 -12.57 -9.84 5.13
N GLN A 179 -12.80 -10.58 6.23
CA GLN A 179 -13.15 -12.00 6.14
C GLN A 179 -14.47 -12.21 5.40
N ARG A 180 -15.52 -11.43 5.72
CA ARG A 180 -16.81 -11.49 5.02
C ARG A 180 -16.69 -11.18 3.54
N PHE A 181 -15.84 -10.22 3.17
CA PHE A 181 -15.54 -9.91 1.78
C PHE A 181 -14.92 -11.12 1.06
N LEU A 182 -13.90 -11.75 1.66
CA LEU A 182 -13.28 -12.95 1.12
C LEU A 182 -14.25 -14.13 1.02
N ASP A 183 -15.08 -14.37 2.03
CA ASP A 183 -16.08 -15.44 2.02
C ASP A 183 -17.05 -15.27 0.84
N ARG A 184 -17.55 -14.06 0.62
CA ARG A 184 -18.45 -13.74 -0.51
C ARG A 184 -17.75 -13.87 -1.86
N ALA A 185 -16.47 -13.54 -1.93
CA ALA A 185 -15.66 -13.68 -3.13
C ALA A 185 -15.24 -15.14 -3.41
N GLY A 186 -15.50 -16.08 -2.49
CA GLY A 186 -15.07 -17.48 -2.61
C GLY A 186 -13.59 -17.73 -2.26
N TRP A 187 -12.98 -16.81 -1.50
CA TRP A 187 -11.59 -16.85 -1.03
C TRP A 187 -11.47 -16.93 0.50
N GLY A 188 -12.58 -17.19 1.20
CA GLY A 188 -12.63 -17.23 2.67
C GLY A 188 -11.66 -18.22 3.33
N ALA A 189 -11.39 -19.34 2.66
CA ALA A 189 -10.47 -20.39 3.12
C ALA A 189 -9.03 -20.21 2.59
N ALA A 190 -8.72 -19.10 1.91
CA ALA A 190 -7.39 -18.89 1.35
C ALA A 190 -6.37 -18.64 2.47
N ARG A 191 -5.18 -19.21 2.33
CA ARG A 191 -4.02 -18.82 3.13
C ARG A 191 -3.63 -17.39 2.74
N ARG A 192 -3.41 -16.54 3.74
CA ARG A 192 -3.04 -15.13 3.56
C ARG A 192 -1.56 -14.96 3.87
N ASP A 193 -0.82 -14.20 3.11
CA ASP A 193 0.58 -13.86 3.38
C ASP A 193 0.79 -12.36 3.14
N HIS A 194 1.29 -11.64 4.16
CA HIS A 194 1.46 -10.19 4.05
C HIS A 194 2.55 -9.84 3.05
N ILE A 195 2.28 -8.87 2.17
CA ILE A 195 3.25 -8.33 1.22
C ILE A 195 3.72 -6.98 1.77
N GLN A 196 5.03 -6.87 1.99
CA GLN A 196 5.63 -5.63 2.46
C GLN A 196 5.54 -4.54 1.39
N GLY A 197 4.71 -3.52 1.65
CA GLY A 197 4.68 -2.30 0.84
C GLY A 197 5.74 -1.32 1.34
N ASP A 198 6.75 -1.02 0.52
CA ASP A 198 7.93 -0.21 0.91
C ASP A 198 7.54 1.20 1.43
N ALA A 199 6.44 1.78 0.94
CA ALA A 199 5.81 2.98 1.52
C ALA A 199 4.31 3.14 1.30
N SER A 200 3.62 2.04 1.00
CA SER A 200 2.19 2.06 0.81
C SER A 200 1.48 2.24 2.16
N THR A 201 0.47 3.10 2.13
CA THR A 201 -0.50 3.28 3.21
C THR A 201 -1.67 2.29 3.08
N ARG A 202 -1.71 1.52 1.99
CA ARG A 202 -2.62 0.40 1.72
C ARG A 202 -1.92 -0.90 2.13
N LEU A 203 -2.68 -1.84 2.67
CA LEU A 203 -2.14 -3.16 3.03
C LEU A 203 -2.44 -4.14 1.89
N TYR A 204 -1.46 -4.98 1.59
CA TYR A 204 -1.57 -6.02 0.57
C TYR A 204 -1.27 -7.38 1.18
N GLU A 205 -2.04 -8.38 0.79
CA GLU A 205 -1.80 -9.76 1.16
C GLU A 205 -1.95 -10.66 -0.06
N ARG A 206 -0.99 -11.56 -0.25
CA ARG A 206 -1.12 -12.66 -1.19
C ARG A 206 -2.05 -13.71 -0.60
N LEU A 207 -3.03 -14.14 -1.38
CA LEU A 207 -3.95 -15.20 -1.07
C LEU A 207 -3.57 -16.44 -1.88
N THR A 208 -3.45 -17.59 -1.23
CA THR A 208 -3.27 -18.89 -1.89
C THR A 208 -4.45 -19.79 -1.57
N LEU A 209 -5.12 -20.31 -2.60
CA LEU A 209 -6.25 -21.23 -2.45
C LEU A 209 -6.14 -22.39 -3.44
N GLY A 210 -5.59 -23.50 -2.96
CA GLY A 210 -5.10 -24.58 -3.83
C GLY A 210 -4.04 -24.02 -4.77
N ASP A 211 -4.27 -24.19 -6.06
CA ASP A 211 -3.35 -23.80 -7.13
C ASP A 211 -3.55 -22.33 -7.58
N ARG A 212 -4.54 -21.63 -7.01
CA ARG A 212 -4.90 -20.25 -7.37
C ARG A 212 -4.19 -19.25 -6.47
N SER A 213 -3.78 -18.12 -7.05
CA SER A 213 -3.26 -16.96 -6.33
C SER A 213 -4.06 -15.68 -6.64
N ALA A 214 -4.21 -14.82 -5.64
CA ALA A 214 -4.81 -13.49 -5.76
C ALA A 214 -4.18 -12.53 -4.75
N ILE A 215 -4.39 -11.23 -4.93
CA ILE A 215 -3.99 -10.21 -3.95
C ILE A 215 -5.26 -9.63 -3.30
N LEU A 216 -5.31 -9.65 -1.97
CA LEU A 216 -6.22 -8.82 -1.21
C LEU A 216 -5.58 -7.44 -1.02
N MET A 217 -6.25 -6.40 -1.49
CA MET A 217 -5.94 -5.02 -1.16
C MET A 217 -6.92 -4.53 -0.09
N ASP A 218 -6.38 -4.04 1.03
CA ASP A 218 -7.09 -3.30 2.06
C ASP A 218 -6.69 -1.81 1.96
N ALA A 219 -7.58 -1.01 1.39
CA ALA A 219 -7.40 0.40 1.05
C ALA A 219 -8.65 1.23 1.42
N PRO A 220 -8.91 1.47 2.72
CA PRO A 220 -10.06 2.24 3.16
C PRO A 220 -9.96 3.68 2.68
N ALA A 221 -11.12 4.29 2.43
CA ALA A 221 -11.20 5.70 2.05
C ALA A 221 -10.59 6.59 3.14
N ARG A 222 -9.92 7.67 2.72
CA ARG A 222 -9.25 8.61 3.61
C ARG A 222 -9.80 10.00 3.47
N ALA A 223 -9.84 10.70 4.61
CA ALA A 223 -10.06 12.12 4.59
C ALA A 223 -8.89 12.82 3.87
N PRO A 224 -9.16 13.91 3.13
CA PRO A 224 -8.11 14.83 2.71
C PRO A 224 -7.27 15.27 3.92
N GLY A 225 -5.99 15.52 3.70
CA GLY A 225 -5.10 16.02 4.76
C GLY A 225 -5.48 17.43 5.21
N VAL A 226 -4.68 18.01 6.11
CA VAL A 226 -4.84 19.42 6.49
C VAL A 226 -4.64 20.30 5.26
N ALA A 227 -5.48 21.33 5.12
CA ALA A 227 -5.33 22.32 4.06
C ALA A 227 -4.02 23.10 4.22
N ILE A 228 -3.22 23.15 3.16
CA ILE A 228 -1.92 23.84 3.13
C ILE A 228 -1.89 25.02 2.15
N ARG A 229 -2.79 25.06 1.16
CA ARG A 229 -2.88 26.15 0.18
C ARG A 229 -4.26 26.22 -0.46
N ASP A 230 -4.82 27.42 -0.53
CA ASP A 230 -6.14 27.69 -1.12
C ASP A 230 -7.27 26.79 -0.57
N GLY A 231 -7.23 26.47 0.72
CA GLY A 231 -8.18 25.54 1.34
C GLY A 231 -8.02 24.06 0.95
N ARG A 232 -6.97 23.71 0.20
CA ARG A 232 -6.68 22.35 -0.28
C ARG A 232 -5.49 21.74 0.44
N SER A 233 -5.58 20.44 0.69
CA SER A 233 -4.51 19.62 1.24
C SER A 233 -3.45 19.26 0.20
N TYR A 234 -2.31 18.74 0.68
CA TYR A 234 -1.27 18.22 -0.22
C TYR A 234 -1.81 17.15 -1.17
N SER A 235 -2.60 16.20 -0.66
CA SER A 235 -3.17 15.11 -1.47
C SER A 235 -4.09 15.62 -2.57
N GLU A 236 -4.89 16.65 -2.30
CA GLU A 236 -5.77 17.25 -3.30
C GLU A 236 -5.00 18.03 -4.36
N LEU A 237 -3.95 18.76 -3.96
CA LEU A 237 -3.10 19.50 -4.90
C LEU A 237 -2.30 18.55 -5.78
N ALA A 238 -1.67 17.53 -5.18
CA ALA A 238 -0.87 16.50 -5.86
C ALA A 238 -1.71 15.39 -6.52
N LYS A 239 -3.06 15.52 -6.49
CA LYS A 239 -4.01 14.60 -7.13
C LYS A 239 -3.86 13.14 -6.68
N LEU A 240 -3.59 12.91 -5.39
CA LEU A 240 -3.42 11.56 -4.84
C LEU A 240 -4.77 10.89 -4.61
N ALA A 241 -4.85 9.60 -4.94
CA ALA A 241 -6.02 8.78 -4.71
C ALA A 241 -6.29 8.60 -3.21
N LEU A 242 -7.50 8.98 -2.79
CA LEU A 242 -7.95 8.88 -1.39
C LEU A 242 -8.75 7.61 -1.09
N ASP A 243 -9.19 6.89 -2.11
CA ASP A 243 -9.92 5.63 -2.01
C ASP A 243 -9.48 4.62 -3.10
N SER A 244 -10.24 3.53 -3.24
CA SER A 244 -9.94 2.43 -4.16
C SER A 244 -10.60 2.58 -5.54
N LYS A 245 -11.47 3.56 -5.76
CA LYS A 245 -12.15 3.75 -7.06
C LYS A 245 -11.16 4.00 -8.20
N PRO A 246 -10.15 4.88 -8.06
CA PRO A 246 -9.17 5.10 -9.11
C PRO A 246 -8.44 3.82 -9.51
N PHE A 247 -8.11 2.95 -8.55
CA PHE A 247 -7.46 1.68 -8.84
C PHE A 247 -8.31 0.81 -9.76
N VAL A 248 -9.58 0.57 -9.42
CA VAL A 248 -10.48 -0.24 -10.26
C VAL A 248 -10.69 0.40 -11.63
N ALA A 249 -10.95 1.70 -11.66
CA ALA A 249 -11.26 2.44 -12.88
C ALA A 249 -10.09 2.44 -13.88
N ILE A 250 -8.85 2.56 -13.41
CA ILE A 250 -7.65 2.53 -14.25
C ILE A 250 -7.25 1.10 -14.61
N ALA A 251 -7.42 0.13 -13.70
CA ALA A 251 -7.13 -1.28 -13.98
C ALA A 251 -8.00 -1.78 -15.15
N ASP A 252 -9.32 -1.58 -15.06
CA ASP A 252 -10.26 -1.98 -16.11
C ASP A 252 -10.00 -1.20 -17.41
N GLY A 253 -9.67 0.08 -17.30
CA GLY A 253 -9.29 0.92 -18.43
C GLY A 253 -8.06 0.40 -19.17
N LEU A 254 -6.98 0.08 -18.46
CA LEU A 254 -5.75 -0.47 -19.03
C LEU A 254 -5.98 -1.83 -19.67
N ARG A 255 -6.77 -2.69 -19.04
CA ARG A 255 -7.16 -4.00 -19.60
C ARG A 255 -7.97 -3.85 -20.88
N ALA A 256 -8.93 -2.92 -20.91
CA ALA A 256 -9.71 -2.62 -22.11
C ALA A 256 -8.84 -2.11 -23.28
N LEU A 257 -7.71 -1.46 -22.98
CA LEU A 257 -6.72 -1.04 -23.97
C LEU A 257 -5.71 -2.14 -24.37
N GLY A 258 -5.79 -3.32 -23.74
CA GLY A 258 -4.95 -4.49 -24.04
C GLY A 258 -3.65 -4.58 -23.22
N TYR A 259 -3.57 -3.92 -22.06
CA TYR A 259 -2.39 -3.94 -21.19
C TYR A 259 -2.55 -4.86 -19.99
N GLY A 260 -1.40 -5.32 -19.45
CA GLY A 260 -1.34 -6.26 -18.32
C GLY A 260 -1.62 -5.63 -16.95
N ALA A 261 -2.73 -4.91 -16.78
CA ALA A 261 -3.19 -4.52 -15.45
C ALA A 261 -3.95 -5.69 -14.77
N PRO A 262 -3.90 -5.80 -13.42
CA PRO A 262 -4.54 -6.88 -12.70
C PRO A 262 -6.04 -6.91 -12.92
N GLU A 263 -6.60 -8.10 -13.16
CA GLU A 263 -8.05 -8.31 -13.13
C GLU A 263 -8.64 -8.01 -11.75
N ILE A 264 -9.82 -7.41 -11.69
CA ILE A 264 -10.57 -7.19 -10.46
C ILE A 264 -11.56 -8.34 -10.26
N TYR A 265 -11.24 -9.30 -9.39
CA TYR A 265 -12.13 -10.44 -9.11
C TYR A 265 -13.33 -10.04 -8.25
N ALA A 266 -13.13 -9.14 -7.28
CA ALA A 266 -14.20 -8.58 -6.47
C ALA A 266 -13.80 -7.20 -5.91
N ALA A 267 -14.77 -6.33 -5.69
CA ALA A 267 -14.56 -5.01 -5.10
C ALA A 267 -15.70 -4.63 -4.16
N ASP A 268 -15.35 -4.21 -2.94
CA ASP A 268 -16.22 -3.45 -2.05
C ASP A 268 -15.65 -2.04 -1.92
N LEU A 269 -16.10 -1.13 -2.79
CA LEU A 269 -15.61 0.25 -2.85
C LEU A 269 -16.03 1.10 -1.65
N THR A 270 -17.04 0.67 -0.89
CA THR A 270 -17.50 1.40 0.31
C THR A 270 -16.54 1.17 1.47
N THR A 271 -16.13 -0.07 1.67
CA THR A 271 -15.14 -0.43 2.69
C THR A 271 -13.71 -0.34 2.18
N GLY A 272 -13.48 -0.32 0.87
CA GLY A 272 -12.14 -0.28 0.27
C GLY A 272 -11.41 -1.62 0.33
N PHE A 273 -12.12 -2.74 0.19
CA PHE A 273 -11.50 -4.04 -0.03
C PHE A 273 -11.57 -4.42 -1.51
N LEU A 274 -10.43 -4.79 -2.10
CA LEU A 274 -10.38 -5.35 -3.44
C LEU A 274 -9.72 -6.73 -3.42
N LEU A 275 -10.22 -7.63 -4.24
CA LEU A 275 -9.59 -8.90 -4.55
C LEU A 275 -9.17 -8.84 -6.02
N VAL A 276 -7.87 -8.93 -6.28
CA VAL A 276 -7.31 -8.68 -7.61
C VAL A 276 -6.37 -9.80 -8.03
N GLU A 277 -6.14 -9.92 -9.34
CA GLU A 277 -5.19 -10.85 -9.93
C GLU A 277 -3.79 -10.67 -9.31
N ASP A 278 -3.15 -11.78 -8.98
CA ASP A 278 -1.72 -11.80 -8.67
C ASP A 278 -0.94 -11.82 -9.99
N VAL A 279 -0.43 -10.66 -10.39
CA VAL A 279 0.32 -10.49 -11.66
C VAL A 279 1.74 -11.07 -11.61
N GLY A 280 2.14 -11.64 -10.47
CA GLY A 280 3.44 -12.27 -10.27
C GLY A 280 4.44 -11.39 -9.52
N VAL A 281 5.65 -11.90 -9.36
CA VAL A 281 6.75 -11.24 -8.62
C VAL A 281 8.02 -11.11 -9.44
N GLU A 282 8.01 -11.58 -10.68
CA GLU A 282 9.22 -11.59 -11.48
C GLU A 282 9.59 -10.16 -11.89
N PRO A 283 10.77 -9.65 -11.48
CA PRO A 283 11.12 -8.24 -11.67
C PRO A 283 11.57 -7.95 -13.11
N VAL A 284 11.47 -6.69 -13.55
CA VAL A 284 12.12 -6.24 -14.82
C VAL A 284 13.61 -5.93 -14.68
N VAL A 285 14.18 -6.19 -13.50
CA VAL A 285 15.58 -5.95 -13.13
C VAL A 285 16.22 -7.23 -12.59
N ALA A 286 17.53 -7.41 -12.83
CA ALA A 286 18.32 -8.49 -12.27
C ALA A 286 19.54 -7.92 -11.55
N LEU A 287 19.76 -8.30 -10.29
CA LEU A 287 20.90 -7.85 -9.47
C LEU A 287 21.07 -6.31 -9.45
N GLY A 288 19.95 -5.58 -9.40
CA GLY A 288 19.94 -4.11 -9.39
C GLY A 288 20.23 -3.46 -10.75
N SER A 289 20.34 -4.25 -11.83
CA SER A 289 20.54 -3.77 -13.20
C SER A 289 19.30 -4.02 -14.07
N PRO A 290 19.02 -3.16 -15.05
CA PRO A 290 17.89 -3.31 -15.97
C PRO A 290 18.08 -4.54 -16.88
N ILE A 291 17.02 -5.33 -17.07
CA ILE A 291 17.00 -6.36 -18.11
C ILE A 291 16.56 -5.68 -19.40
N ALA A 292 17.49 -5.48 -20.35
CA ALA A 292 17.28 -4.66 -21.54
C ALA A 292 15.99 -5.02 -22.30
N SER A 293 15.75 -6.30 -22.59
CA SER A 293 14.55 -6.76 -23.30
C SER A 293 13.24 -6.46 -22.57
N ARG A 294 13.25 -6.43 -21.23
CA ARG A 294 12.05 -6.08 -20.43
C ARG A 294 11.80 -4.58 -20.43
N TYR A 295 12.86 -3.78 -20.41
CA TYR A 295 12.78 -2.32 -20.55
C TYR A 295 12.36 -1.90 -21.97
N GLU A 296 12.80 -2.63 -23.01
CA GLU A 296 12.32 -2.46 -24.38
C GLU A 296 10.81 -2.69 -24.47
N ALA A 297 10.31 -3.78 -23.89
CA ALA A 297 8.88 -4.05 -23.84
C ALA A 297 8.10 -2.97 -23.07
N ALA A 298 8.67 -2.43 -21.98
CA ALA A 298 8.03 -1.38 -21.19
C ALA A 298 7.97 -0.06 -21.94
N THR A 299 9.03 0.23 -22.70
CA THR A 299 9.09 1.37 -23.61
C THR A 299 8.07 1.25 -24.74
N ASP A 300 7.90 0.05 -25.31
CA ASP A 300 6.90 -0.21 -26.35
C ASP A 300 5.47 -0.05 -25.84
N LEU A 301 5.18 -0.49 -24.61
CA LEU A 301 3.88 -0.29 -23.97
C LEU A 301 3.55 1.20 -23.87
N LEU A 302 4.49 2.04 -23.39
CA LEU A 302 4.27 3.49 -23.31
C LEU A 302 4.09 4.11 -24.70
N ALA A 303 4.88 3.69 -25.68
CA ALA A 303 4.76 4.21 -27.05
C ALA A 303 3.38 3.88 -27.66
N ASP A 304 2.86 2.68 -27.43
CA ASP A 304 1.54 2.23 -27.86
C ASP A 304 0.42 2.97 -27.10
N LEU A 305 0.52 3.10 -25.78
CA LEU A 305 -0.43 3.85 -24.96
C LEU A 305 -0.54 5.31 -25.40
N HIS A 306 0.59 5.99 -25.57
CA HIS A 306 0.63 7.40 -25.93
C HIS A 306 0.26 7.66 -27.39
N ALA A 307 0.12 6.61 -28.21
CA ALA A 307 -0.41 6.70 -29.57
C ALA A 307 -1.94 6.56 -29.64
N LYS A 308 -2.58 6.02 -28.60
CA LYS A 308 -4.01 5.80 -28.56
C LYS A 308 -4.74 7.04 -28.04
N ALA A 309 -5.95 7.27 -28.55
CA ALA A 309 -6.88 8.18 -27.89
C ALA A 309 -7.43 7.48 -26.64
N VAL A 310 -7.11 8.03 -25.47
CA VAL A 310 -7.58 7.50 -24.18
C VAL A 310 -8.65 8.41 -23.58
N PRO A 311 -9.70 7.84 -22.95
CA PRO A 311 -10.78 8.64 -22.39
C PRO A 311 -10.33 9.34 -21.09
N ALA A 312 -10.84 10.54 -20.83
CA ALA A 312 -10.64 11.23 -19.56
C ALA A 312 -11.51 10.66 -18.42
N GLU A 313 -12.46 9.80 -18.75
CA GLU A 313 -13.41 9.18 -17.82
C GLU A 313 -13.45 7.67 -18.06
N THR A 314 -13.44 6.89 -16.99
CA THR A 314 -13.54 5.42 -17.03
C THR A 314 -14.65 4.92 -16.10
N PRO A 315 -15.36 3.85 -16.44
CA PRO A 315 -16.44 3.33 -15.61
C PRO A 315 -15.89 2.67 -14.33
N VAL A 316 -16.57 2.85 -13.20
CA VAL A 316 -16.29 2.15 -11.94
C VAL A 316 -17.56 2.08 -11.10
N GLY A 317 -17.91 0.89 -10.57
CA GLY A 317 -19.02 0.77 -9.61
C GLY A 317 -20.39 1.27 -10.07
N GLY A 318 -20.64 1.35 -11.37
CA GLY A 318 -21.88 1.89 -11.94
C GLY A 318 -21.90 3.42 -12.15
N GLU A 319 -20.78 4.11 -11.89
CA GLU A 319 -20.57 5.53 -12.17
C GLU A 319 -19.36 5.74 -13.10
N LEU A 320 -19.09 7.00 -13.48
CA LEU A 320 -17.90 7.38 -14.24
C LEU A 320 -16.89 8.06 -13.30
N TYR A 321 -15.66 7.55 -13.30
CA TYR A 321 -14.52 8.18 -12.65
C TYR A 321 -13.79 9.06 -13.64
N ARG A 322 -13.65 10.35 -13.32
CA ARG A 322 -12.86 11.30 -14.11
C ARG A 322 -11.44 11.36 -13.60
N LEU A 323 -10.48 11.08 -14.48
CA LEU A 323 -9.06 11.20 -14.16
C LEU A 323 -8.73 12.67 -13.82
N PRO A 324 -7.99 12.93 -12.73
CA PRO A 324 -7.52 14.27 -12.42
C PRO A 324 -6.60 14.82 -13.50
N ASP A 325 -6.60 16.14 -13.67
CA ASP A 325 -5.64 16.81 -14.53
C ASP A 325 -4.28 16.93 -13.82
N TYR A 326 -3.21 16.41 -14.41
CA TYR A 326 -1.85 16.65 -13.94
C TYR A 326 -1.41 18.06 -14.36
N ASP A 327 -1.85 19.03 -13.58
CA ASP A 327 -1.82 20.46 -13.88
C ASP A 327 -0.62 21.18 -13.23
N ALA A 328 -0.43 22.46 -13.56
CA ALA A 328 0.65 23.27 -12.98
C ALA A 328 0.63 23.29 -11.44
N PRO A 329 -0.52 23.47 -10.75
CA PRO A 329 -0.59 23.34 -9.29
C PRO A 329 -0.03 22.01 -8.76
N ALA A 330 -0.37 20.88 -9.38
CA ALA A 330 0.12 19.56 -8.99
C ALA A 330 1.64 19.44 -9.15
N PHE A 331 2.20 19.87 -10.28
CA PHE A 331 3.65 19.86 -10.49
C PHE A 331 4.39 20.79 -9.54
N LEU A 332 3.85 21.98 -9.26
CA LEU A 332 4.48 22.96 -8.38
C LEU A 332 4.52 22.49 -6.92
N ILE A 333 3.41 21.96 -6.38
CA ILE A 333 3.38 21.48 -4.99
C ILE A 333 4.35 20.30 -4.78
N GLU A 334 4.58 19.50 -5.83
CA GLU A 334 5.56 18.43 -5.82
C GLU A 334 7.00 18.95 -5.85
N CYS A 335 7.31 19.95 -6.69
CA CYS A 335 8.64 20.56 -6.73
C CYS A 335 9.01 21.25 -5.42
N GLU A 336 8.03 21.87 -4.75
CA GLU A 336 8.24 22.58 -3.49
C GLU A 336 8.71 21.66 -2.34
N LEU A 337 8.57 20.34 -2.47
CA LEU A 337 9.18 19.38 -1.53
C LEU A 337 10.69 19.53 -1.43
N LEU A 338 11.36 19.98 -2.49
CA LEU A 338 12.78 20.33 -2.45
C LEU A 338 13.03 21.45 -1.43
N CYS A 339 12.23 22.51 -1.49
CA CYS A 339 12.33 23.67 -0.60
C CYS A 339 11.91 23.35 0.84
N ASP A 340 10.98 22.41 1.01
CA ASP A 340 10.41 22.05 2.32
C ASP A 340 11.27 21.02 3.07
N TRP A 341 11.97 20.13 2.37
CA TRP A 341 12.67 19.00 2.98
C TRP A 341 14.14 18.92 2.57
N TYR A 342 14.42 18.90 1.26
CA TYR A 342 15.78 18.65 0.79
C TYR A 342 16.75 19.81 1.12
N LEU A 343 16.41 21.05 0.77
CA LEU A 343 17.27 22.20 1.04
C LEU A 343 17.52 22.41 2.54
N PRO A 344 16.50 22.43 3.42
CA PRO A 344 16.73 22.53 4.86
C PRO A 344 17.66 21.44 5.39
N ARG A 345 17.53 20.20 4.91
CA ARG A 345 18.38 19.09 5.34
C ARG A 345 19.84 19.24 4.89
N MET A 346 20.06 19.74 3.69
CA MET A 346 21.39 19.83 3.10
C MET A 346 22.15 21.10 3.51
N THR A 347 21.44 22.22 3.76
CA THR A 347 22.04 23.53 4.05
C THR A 347 21.81 24.02 5.47
N GLY A 348 20.89 23.39 6.21
CA GLY A 348 20.40 23.87 7.51
C GLY A 348 19.45 25.06 7.42
N VAL A 349 19.12 25.54 6.22
CA VAL A 349 18.34 26.76 6.02
C VAL A 349 17.24 26.55 4.98
N SER A 350 16.02 26.91 5.36
CA SER A 350 14.88 26.95 4.44
C SER A 350 14.96 28.17 3.52
N PRO A 351 14.61 28.04 2.23
CA PRO A 351 14.51 29.21 1.34
C PRO A 351 13.48 30.21 1.87
N ASP A 352 13.85 31.49 1.84
CA ASP A 352 12.97 32.61 2.21
C ASP A 352 11.78 32.76 1.23
N PRO A 353 10.76 33.58 1.57
CA PRO A 353 9.58 33.72 0.72
C PRO A 353 9.86 34.22 -0.70
N GLU A 354 10.86 35.07 -0.89
CA GLU A 354 11.23 35.62 -2.19
C GLU A 354 11.85 34.53 -3.07
N ALA A 355 12.81 33.77 -2.53
CA ALA A 355 13.42 32.64 -3.20
C ALA A 355 12.40 31.56 -3.56
N ARG A 356 11.41 31.31 -2.69
CA ARG A 356 10.31 30.37 -2.96
C ARG A 356 9.39 30.83 -4.09
N GLU A 357 9.07 32.12 -4.17
CA GLU A 357 8.25 32.63 -5.28
C GLU A 357 9.02 32.64 -6.60
N ALA A 358 10.32 33.00 -6.57
CA ALA A 358 11.19 32.88 -7.74
C ALA A 358 11.24 31.43 -8.25
N PHE A 359 11.44 30.46 -7.36
CA PHE A 359 11.42 29.04 -7.68
C PHE A 359 10.11 28.60 -8.35
N ARG A 360 8.95 29.01 -7.79
CA ARG A 360 7.64 28.72 -8.40
C ARG A 360 7.50 29.38 -9.78
N GLY A 361 7.93 30.62 -9.93
CA GLY A 361 7.90 31.35 -11.20
C GLY A 361 8.68 30.65 -12.30
N LEU A 362 9.90 30.22 -11.99
CA LEU A 362 10.78 29.48 -12.91
C LEU A 362 10.15 28.13 -13.32
N TRP A 363 9.58 27.39 -12.37
CA TRP A 363 8.88 26.14 -12.69
C TRP A 363 7.63 26.36 -13.54
N ARG A 364 6.82 27.40 -13.27
CA ARG A 364 5.67 27.75 -14.13
C ARG A 364 6.11 27.97 -15.57
N GLN A 365 7.16 28.75 -15.77
CA GLN A 365 7.72 29.05 -17.09
C GLN A 365 8.23 27.78 -17.80
N ALA A 366 8.94 26.90 -17.08
CA ALA A 366 9.46 25.67 -17.66
C ALA A 366 8.35 24.67 -18.03
N LEU A 367 7.29 24.60 -17.22
CA LEU A 367 6.19 23.64 -17.42
C LEU A 367 5.17 24.08 -18.47
N GLU A 368 5.03 25.39 -18.73
CA GLU A 368 4.02 25.91 -19.67
C GLU A 368 4.05 25.23 -21.06
N PRO A 369 5.21 25.12 -21.76
CA PRO A 369 5.26 24.43 -23.05
C PRO A 369 4.93 22.93 -22.96
N VAL A 370 5.23 22.28 -21.83
CA VAL A 370 4.98 20.86 -21.61
C VAL A 370 3.49 20.59 -21.37
N LEU A 371 2.84 21.45 -20.58
CA LEU A 371 1.41 21.35 -20.28
C LEU A 371 0.52 21.70 -21.47
N ALA A 372 1.05 22.43 -22.45
CA ALA A 372 0.37 22.73 -23.71
C ALA A 372 0.39 21.56 -24.72
N MET A 373 1.15 20.49 -24.45
CA MET A 373 1.22 19.31 -25.33
C MET A 373 -0.04 18.45 -25.26
N GLY A 374 -0.21 17.54 -26.23
CA GLY A 374 -1.25 16.52 -26.21
C GLY A 374 -1.20 15.69 -24.93
N ARG A 375 -2.39 15.36 -24.39
CA ARG A 375 -2.54 14.72 -23.08
C ARG A 375 -2.91 13.25 -23.24
N THR A 376 -2.38 12.42 -22.35
CA THR A 376 -2.63 10.98 -22.26
C THR A 376 -2.82 10.59 -20.79
N TRP A 377 -3.09 9.32 -20.53
CA TRP A 377 -2.93 8.75 -19.19
C TRP A 377 -1.45 8.77 -18.81
N VAL A 378 -1.14 9.46 -17.73
CA VAL A 378 0.13 9.41 -17.01
C VAL A 378 -0.08 8.52 -15.80
N LEU A 379 0.55 7.35 -15.79
CA LEU A 379 0.47 6.35 -14.72
C LEU A 379 1.26 6.79 -13.48
N ARG A 380 2.20 7.74 -13.65
CA ARG A 380 3.06 8.39 -12.65
C ARG A 380 4.15 7.49 -12.08
N ASP A 381 3.77 6.34 -11.53
CA ASP A 381 4.69 5.40 -10.89
C ASP A 381 5.08 4.23 -11.81
N TYR A 382 5.23 4.53 -13.11
CA TYR A 382 5.68 3.58 -14.13
C TYR A 382 7.20 3.37 -14.10
N HIS A 383 7.67 2.58 -13.14
CA HIS A 383 9.10 2.32 -12.90
C HIS A 383 9.33 0.89 -12.34
N SER A 384 10.58 0.46 -12.16
CA SER A 384 10.93 -0.97 -12.11
C SER A 384 10.25 -1.85 -11.04
N PRO A 385 9.97 -1.42 -9.79
CA PRO A 385 9.26 -2.20 -8.79
C PRO A 385 7.76 -2.36 -9.08
N ASN A 386 7.20 -1.53 -9.96
CA ASN A 386 5.78 -1.53 -10.34
C ASN A 386 5.53 -2.22 -11.68
N LEU A 387 6.58 -2.85 -12.23
CA LEU A 387 6.55 -3.65 -13.45
C LEU A 387 6.97 -5.08 -13.13
N THR A 388 6.13 -6.02 -13.55
CA THR A 388 6.34 -7.46 -13.39
C THR A 388 6.43 -8.13 -14.75
N TRP A 389 7.30 -9.12 -14.85
CA TRP A 389 7.44 -9.95 -16.04
C TRP A 389 6.58 -11.20 -15.90
N ARG A 390 5.91 -11.58 -17.00
CA ARG A 390 4.97 -12.71 -17.07
C ARG A 390 5.31 -13.61 -18.24
N ASP A 391 6.16 -14.60 -18.00
CA ASP A 391 6.60 -15.55 -19.02
C ASP A 391 5.45 -16.42 -19.60
N ASP A 392 4.34 -16.54 -18.87
CA ASP A 392 3.12 -17.24 -19.29
C ASP A 392 2.25 -16.43 -20.27
N ARG A 393 2.64 -15.19 -20.60
CA ARG A 393 1.92 -14.28 -21.50
C ARG A 393 2.71 -14.01 -22.78
N GLU A 394 2.05 -13.37 -23.75
CA GLU A 394 2.64 -13.02 -25.04
C GLU A 394 2.57 -11.51 -25.31
N GLY A 395 3.52 -11.00 -26.10
CA GLY A 395 3.58 -9.59 -26.49
C GLY A 395 3.61 -8.63 -25.30
N ILE A 396 2.87 -7.52 -25.41
CA ILE A 396 2.80 -6.47 -24.38
C ILE A 396 2.22 -6.99 -23.05
N LEU A 397 1.40 -8.05 -23.07
CA LEU A 397 0.82 -8.65 -21.86
C LEU A 397 1.84 -9.38 -20.98
N ARG A 398 3.09 -9.56 -21.47
CA ARG A 398 4.22 -10.01 -20.62
C ARG A 398 4.57 -9.00 -19.53
N LEU A 399 4.13 -7.75 -19.66
CA LEU A 399 4.31 -6.74 -18.63
C LEU A 399 3.05 -6.61 -17.79
N GLY A 400 3.14 -7.07 -16.55
CA GLY A 400 2.20 -6.72 -15.50
C GLY A 400 2.52 -5.32 -14.98
N VAL A 401 1.53 -4.42 -14.98
CA VAL A 401 1.65 -3.05 -14.47
C VAL A 401 0.82 -2.93 -13.20
N ILE A 402 1.39 -2.37 -12.14
CA ILE A 402 0.71 -2.11 -10.85
C ILE A 402 0.94 -0.67 -10.39
N ASP A 403 0.31 -0.28 -9.28
CA ASP A 403 0.51 1.02 -8.61
C ASP A 403 0.16 2.26 -9.47
N PHE A 404 -0.88 2.15 -10.30
CA PHE A 404 -1.35 3.19 -11.23
C PHE A 404 -2.55 3.99 -10.70
N GLN A 405 -2.96 3.81 -9.45
CA GLN A 405 -4.16 4.46 -8.91
C GLN A 405 -4.08 5.99 -8.84
N ASP A 406 -2.87 6.55 -8.86
CA ASP A 406 -2.64 7.98 -8.85
C ASP A 406 -2.60 8.57 -10.28
N ALA A 407 -2.96 7.76 -11.29
CA ALA A 407 -2.94 8.15 -12.69
C ALA A 407 -3.78 9.40 -12.97
N CYS A 408 -3.28 10.22 -13.89
CA CYS A 408 -3.84 11.51 -14.24
C CYS A 408 -3.86 11.70 -15.76
N MET A 409 -4.63 12.67 -16.25
CA MET A 409 -4.47 13.19 -17.61
C MET A 409 -3.28 14.15 -17.64
N GLY A 410 -2.24 13.86 -18.43
CA GLY A 410 -1.00 14.64 -18.40
C GLY A 410 -0.09 14.43 -19.62
N PRO A 411 1.14 15.00 -19.57
CA PRO A 411 2.09 14.93 -20.66
C PRO A 411 2.70 13.52 -20.79
N PRO A 412 2.79 12.96 -22.02
CA PRO A 412 3.25 11.58 -22.25
C PRO A 412 4.70 11.32 -21.84
N ALA A 413 5.56 12.35 -21.85
CA ALA A 413 6.97 12.18 -21.50
C ALA A 413 7.18 11.81 -20.02
N TYR A 414 6.19 12.02 -19.14
CA TYR A 414 6.35 11.77 -17.70
C TYR A 414 6.67 10.30 -17.38
N ASP A 415 5.89 9.36 -17.93
CA ASP A 415 6.10 7.94 -17.65
C ASP A 415 7.36 7.40 -18.33
N VAL A 416 7.75 7.97 -19.48
CA VAL A 416 9.01 7.62 -20.14
C VAL A 416 10.19 8.02 -19.25
N VAL A 417 10.16 9.23 -18.70
CA VAL A 417 11.15 9.68 -17.69
C VAL A 417 11.11 8.78 -16.46
N SER A 418 9.91 8.40 -15.98
CA SER A 418 9.79 7.57 -14.78
C SER A 418 10.48 6.20 -14.94
N LEU A 419 10.37 5.60 -16.12
CA LEU A 419 11.03 4.35 -16.49
C LEU A 419 12.54 4.51 -16.70
N LEU A 420 12.94 5.49 -17.51
CA LEU A 420 14.31 5.61 -17.99
C LEU A 420 15.24 6.29 -16.98
N GLN A 421 14.71 7.17 -16.14
CA GLN A 421 15.43 7.84 -15.06
C GLN A 421 14.97 7.31 -13.69
N ASP A 422 14.81 5.99 -13.59
CA ASP A 422 14.39 5.32 -12.35
C ASP A 422 15.36 5.66 -11.20
N ALA A 423 14.83 6.17 -10.08
CA ALA A 423 15.64 6.52 -8.91
C ALA A 423 16.32 5.30 -8.27
N ARG A 424 15.77 4.10 -8.48
CA ARG A 424 16.17 2.87 -7.79
C ARG A 424 17.18 2.03 -8.58
N VAL A 425 17.20 2.18 -9.90
CA VAL A 425 18.03 1.40 -10.82
C VAL A 425 19.02 2.32 -11.53
N ASP A 426 20.27 1.87 -11.71
CA ASP A 426 21.21 2.61 -12.55
C ASP A 426 21.02 2.15 -14.00
N LEU A 427 20.38 2.99 -14.82
CA LEU A 427 20.24 2.73 -16.25
C LEU A 427 21.49 3.29 -16.96
N PRO A 428 22.26 2.48 -17.71
CA PRO A 428 23.39 2.98 -18.47
C PRO A 428 22.94 4.01 -19.53
N ASP A 429 23.69 5.11 -19.68
CA ASP A 429 23.37 6.20 -20.62
C ASP A 429 23.07 5.70 -22.04
N GLU A 430 23.84 4.72 -22.52
CA GLU A 430 23.64 4.15 -23.85
C GLU A 430 22.30 3.40 -23.97
N LEU A 431 21.86 2.72 -22.91
CA LEU A 431 20.55 2.06 -22.89
C LEU A 431 19.42 3.08 -22.77
N GLU A 432 19.57 4.13 -21.96
CA GLU A 432 18.61 5.25 -21.91
C GLU A 432 18.41 5.87 -23.30
N MET A 433 19.51 6.20 -23.99
CA MET A 433 19.48 6.77 -25.33
C MET A 433 18.82 5.83 -26.35
N GLN A 434 19.13 4.53 -26.30
CA GLN A 434 18.51 3.53 -27.18
C GLN A 434 17.00 3.41 -26.95
N LEU A 435 16.55 3.38 -25.70
CA LEU A 435 15.13 3.28 -25.36
C LEU A 435 14.37 4.57 -25.70
N ALA A 436 14.95 5.74 -25.43
CA ALA A 436 14.37 7.02 -25.85
C ALA A 436 14.23 7.10 -27.38
N ALA A 437 15.24 6.66 -28.13
CA ALA A 437 15.19 6.59 -29.59
C ALA A 437 14.12 5.59 -30.09
N ARG A 438 13.98 4.44 -29.41
CA ARG A 438 12.94 3.45 -29.69
C ARG A 438 11.54 4.03 -29.51
N TYR A 439 11.30 4.71 -28.39
CA TYR A 439 10.04 5.40 -28.12
C TYR A 439 9.73 6.46 -29.20
N LEU A 440 10.71 7.32 -29.52
CA LEU A 440 10.57 8.35 -30.55
C LEU A 440 10.22 7.75 -31.92
N ALA A 441 10.90 6.68 -32.33
CA ALA A 441 10.65 6.01 -33.61
C ALA A 441 9.22 5.45 -33.67
N ALA A 442 8.75 4.80 -32.60
CA ALA A 442 7.40 4.27 -32.52
C ALA A 442 6.35 5.38 -32.55
N ARG A 443 6.53 6.47 -31.79
CA ARG A 443 5.59 7.61 -31.77
C ARG A 443 5.52 8.30 -33.12
N ARG A 444 6.65 8.54 -33.79
CA ARG A 444 6.68 9.14 -35.14
C ARG A 444 6.04 8.27 -36.21
N LYS A 445 6.17 6.94 -36.07
CA LYS A 445 5.49 6.00 -36.96
C LYS A 445 3.97 6.07 -36.81
N ALA A 446 3.48 6.23 -35.59
CA ALA A 446 2.06 6.35 -35.29
C ALA A 446 1.49 7.75 -35.64
N ASP A 447 2.28 8.80 -35.40
CA ASP A 447 1.93 10.19 -35.63
C ASP A 447 3.14 10.96 -36.22
N PRO A 448 3.16 11.19 -37.54
CA PRO A 448 4.25 11.93 -38.18
C PRO A 448 4.39 13.39 -37.72
N SER A 449 3.38 13.97 -37.07
CA SER A 449 3.44 15.33 -36.49
C SER A 449 4.13 15.38 -35.12
N PHE A 450 4.49 14.22 -34.56
CA PHE A 450 5.21 14.12 -33.30
C PHE A 450 6.67 14.59 -33.46
N GLU A 451 6.96 15.78 -32.93
CA GLU A 451 8.27 16.43 -33.06
C GLU A 451 9.29 15.97 -32.00
N PRO A 452 10.44 15.39 -32.41
CA PRO A 452 11.48 14.97 -31.46
C PRO A 452 12.02 16.08 -30.58
N ARG A 453 12.06 17.32 -31.08
CA ARG A 453 12.56 18.47 -30.32
C ARG A 453 11.64 18.81 -29.16
N ASP A 454 10.32 18.79 -29.38
CA ASP A 454 9.35 19.07 -28.32
C ASP A 454 9.36 17.95 -27.27
N PHE A 455 9.52 16.69 -27.71
CA PHE A 455 9.73 15.57 -26.78
C PHE A 455 11.01 15.72 -25.97
N ALA A 456 12.15 16.06 -26.58
CA ALA A 456 13.41 16.22 -25.87
C ALA A 456 13.33 17.32 -24.80
N ARG A 457 12.69 18.45 -25.11
CA ARG A 457 12.39 19.51 -24.13
C ARG A 457 11.53 18.97 -22.99
N ALA A 458 10.41 18.32 -23.30
CA ALA A 458 9.51 17.78 -22.29
C ALA A 458 10.16 16.70 -21.41
N TYR A 459 10.98 15.83 -22.01
CA TYR A 459 11.75 14.80 -21.33
C TYR A 459 12.72 15.42 -20.31
N ALA A 460 13.49 16.42 -20.72
CA ALA A 460 14.39 17.13 -19.82
C ALA A 460 13.64 17.88 -18.71
N THR A 461 12.58 18.62 -19.05
CA THR A 461 11.77 19.37 -18.06
C THR A 461 11.15 18.43 -17.01
N LEU A 462 10.54 17.32 -17.45
CA LEU A 462 9.90 16.37 -16.54
C LEU A 462 10.92 15.51 -15.79
N GLY A 463 12.08 15.23 -16.37
CA GLY A 463 13.23 14.65 -15.69
C GLY A 463 13.70 15.50 -14.52
N ALA A 464 13.94 16.79 -14.76
CA ALA A 464 14.30 17.73 -13.71
C ALA A 464 13.19 17.88 -12.65
N GLN A 465 11.92 17.94 -13.08
CA GLN A 465 10.77 18.05 -12.19
C GLN A 465 10.67 16.84 -11.25
N ARG A 466 10.73 15.63 -11.82
CA ARG A 466 10.63 14.39 -11.07
C ARG A 466 11.81 14.20 -10.14
N ALA A 467 13.04 14.46 -10.59
CA ALA A 467 14.21 14.40 -9.72
C ALA A 467 14.08 15.38 -8.54
N THR A 468 13.65 16.62 -8.79
CA THR A 468 13.38 17.64 -7.77
C THR A 468 12.36 17.18 -6.73
N LYS A 469 11.22 16.66 -7.20
CA LYS A 469 10.16 16.07 -6.36
C LYS A 469 10.73 14.95 -5.48
N ILE A 470 11.44 13.99 -6.09
CA ILE A 470 11.88 12.77 -5.38
C ILE A 470 12.97 13.10 -4.35
N LEU A 471 13.89 14.04 -4.62
CA LEU A 471 14.87 14.51 -3.63
C LEU A 471 14.17 14.96 -2.34
N GLY A 472 13.10 15.76 -2.46
CA GLY A 472 12.28 16.18 -1.32
C GLY A 472 11.51 15.02 -0.66
N ILE A 473 10.89 14.14 -1.45
CA ILE A 473 10.13 12.98 -0.93
C ILE A 473 11.03 12.05 -0.12
N PHE A 474 12.23 11.73 -0.60
CA PHE A 474 13.11 10.76 0.06
C PHE A 474 13.67 11.29 1.37
N VAL A 475 13.97 12.59 1.45
CA VAL A 475 14.32 13.24 2.72
C VAL A 475 13.13 13.23 3.68
N ARG A 476 11.93 13.59 3.22
CA ARG A 476 10.70 13.50 4.03
C ARG A 476 10.46 12.10 4.57
N LEU A 477 10.61 11.07 3.72
CA LEU A 477 10.46 9.67 4.12
C LEU A 477 11.47 9.27 5.20
N ALA A 478 12.71 9.75 5.09
CA ALA A 478 13.75 9.48 6.08
C ALA A 478 13.47 10.15 7.42
N GLU A 479 13.15 11.45 7.41
CA GLU A 479 13.05 12.28 8.62
C GLU A 479 11.70 12.15 9.33
N ARG A 480 10.61 12.17 8.58
CA ARG A 480 9.25 12.13 9.13
C ARG A 480 8.74 10.72 9.28
N ASP A 481 9.03 9.87 8.29
CA ASP A 481 8.40 8.54 8.17
C ASP A 481 9.33 7.39 8.61
N GLY A 482 10.54 7.71 9.11
CA GLY A 482 11.47 6.74 9.69
C GLY A 482 12.10 5.78 8.69
N LYS A 483 12.29 6.20 7.43
CA LYS A 483 12.82 5.36 6.33
C LYS A 483 14.16 5.86 5.79
N PRO A 484 15.24 5.77 6.58
CA PRO A 484 16.55 6.31 6.18
C PRO A 484 17.15 5.63 4.94
N GLY A 485 16.71 4.40 4.62
CA GLY A 485 17.17 3.65 3.45
C GLY A 485 16.96 4.37 2.11
N TYR A 486 16.04 5.32 2.02
CA TYR A 486 15.80 6.10 0.80
C TYR A 486 16.93 7.11 0.49
N LEU A 487 17.69 7.55 1.50
CA LEU A 487 18.75 8.54 1.33
C LEU A 487 19.88 8.04 0.41
N ARG A 488 20.08 6.72 0.32
CA ARG A 488 21.08 6.11 -0.56
C ARG A 488 20.88 6.42 -2.05
N HIS A 489 19.67 6.83 -2.44
CA HIS A 489 19.33 7.12 -3.83
C HIS A 489 19.58 8.59 -4.22
N LEU A 490 19.81 9.49 -3.26
CA LEU A 490 19.97 10.92 -3.51
C LEU A 490 21.12 11.27 -4.48
N PRO A 491 22.31 10.64 -4.41
CA PRO A 491 23.39 10.96 -5.35
C PRO A 491 23.01 10.67 -6.82
N ARG A 492 22.27 9.57 -7.07
CA ARG A 492 21.77 9.25 -8.41
C ARG A 492 20.76 10.28 -8.89
N LEU A 493 19.81 10.64 -8.03
CA LEU A 493 18.82 11.66 -8.35
C LEU A 493 19.45 13.02 -8.64
N ARG A 494 20.55 13.36 -7.94
CA ARG A 494 21.26 14.60 -8.21
C ARG A 494 21.95 14.60 -9.57
N ARG A 495 22.63 13.50 -9.94
CA ARG A 495 23.20 13.34 -11.30
C ARG A 495 22.14 13.47 -12.38
N ALA A 496 20.99 12.81 -12.21
CA ALA A 496 19.88 12.89 -13.15
C ALA A 496 19.32 14.32 -13.26
N LEU A 497 19.17 15.02 -12.13
CA LEU A 497 18.74 16.41 -12.11
C LEU A 497 19.71 17.31 -12.88
N ASP A 498 21.01 17.21 -12.60
CA ASP A 498 22.04 18.03 -13.24
C ASP A 498 22.09 17.76 -14.75
N ALA A 499 21.97 16.50 -15.18
CA ALA A 499 21.91 16.12 -16.59
C ALA A 499 20.70 16.73 -17.32
N ASN A 500 19.52 16.72 -16.69
CA ASN A 500 18.33 17.33 -17.26
C ASN A 500 18.41 18.87 -17.29
N LEU A 501 18.91 19.50 -16.22
CA LEU A 501 19.09 20.95 -16.13
C LEU A 501 20.11 21.51 -17.15
N ALA A 502 20.97 20.67 -17.71
CA ALA A 502 21.87 21.04 -18.80
C ALA A 502 21.12 21.37 -20.12
N HIS A 503 19.84 21.03 -20.24
CA HIS A 503 19.05 21.40 -21.41
C HIS A 503 18.88 22.93 -21.51
N PRO A 504 19.13 23.56 -22.67
CA PRO A 504 19.16 25.03 -22.81
C PRO A 504 17.88 25.75 -22.33
N ASP A 505 16.72 25.15 -22.57
CA ASP A 505 15.42 25.73 -22.15
C ASP A 505 15.22 25.75 -20.63
N LEU A 506 16.08 25.06 -19.86
CA LEU A 506 16.08 25.05 -18.40
C LEU A 506 17.17 25.92 -17.79
N ALA A 507 17.93 26.70 -18.58
CA ALA A 507 19.03 27.52 -18.07
C ALA A 507 18.65 28.45 -16.88
N PRO A 508 17.47 29.10 -16.85
CA PRO A 508 17.05 29.88 -15.68
C PRO A 508 16.86 29.03 -14.41
N LEU A 509 16.31 27.81 -14.54
CA LEU A 509 16.23 26.87 -13.42
C LEU A 509 17.63 26.41 -13.02
N ALA A 510 18.49 26.02 -13.98
CA ALA A 510 19.85 25.58 -13.71
C ALA A 510 20.63 26.62 -12.89
N ALA A 511 20.49 27.91 -13.21
CA ALA A 511 21.10 29.00 -12.45
C ALA A 511 20.59 29.06 -11.00
N TRP A 512 19.28 28.94 -10.78
CA TRP A 512 18.70 28.93 -9.43
C TRP A 512 19.21 27.73 -8.61
N TYR A 513 19.29 26.55 -9.20
CA TYR A 513 19.81 25.35 -8.53
C TYR A 513 21.30 25.51 -8.21
N ALA A 514 22.10 26.04 -9.12
CA ALA A 514 23.53 26.28 -8.89
C ALA A 514 23.78 27.28 -7.73
N GLU A 515 22.91 28.27 -7.56
CA GLU A 515 22.99 29.23 -6.46
C GLU A 515 22.57 28.62 -5.11
N ARG A 516 21.54 27.76 -5.10
CA ARG A 516 20.85 27.35 -3.86
C ARG A 516 21.16 25.94 -3.40
N MET A 517 21.61 25.06 -4.29
CA MET A 517 21.91 23.67 -3.95
C MET A 517 23.39 23.50 -3.59
N PRO A 518 23.70 22.69 -2.58
CA PRO A 518 25.08 22.33 -2.30
C PRO A 518 25.70 21.50 -3.42
N PRO A 519 27.04 21.39 -3.46
CA PRO A 519 27.76 20.49 -4.35
C PRO A 519 27.22 19.05 -4.28
N ALA A 520 27.22 18.36 -5.42
CA ALA A 520 26.62 17.02 -5.54
C ALA A 520 27.35 15.93 -4.73
N ASP A 521 28.59 16.19 -4.32
CA ASP A 521 29.46 15.31 -3.53
C ASP A 521 29.34 15.54 -2.01
N GLN A 522 28.56 16.53 -1.57
CA GLN A 522 28.29 16.72 -0.14
C GLN A 522 27.43 15.56 0.39
N PRO A 523 27.88 14.83 1.44
CA PRO A 523 27.11 13.72 2.00
C PRO A 523 25.77 14.23 2.52
N ALA A 524 24.71 13.49 2.17
CA ALA A 524 23.33 13.81 2.54
C ALA A 524 23.07 13.58 4.03
#